data_AF-A0A3M1K4L8-F1
#
_entry.id   AF-A0A3M1K4L8-F1
#
_cell.length_a   1.000
_cell.length_b   1.000
_cell.length_c   1.000
_cell.angle_alpha   90.00
_cell.angle_beta   90.00
_cell.angle_gamma   90.00
#
_symmetry.space_group_name_H-M   'P 1'
#
loop_
_entity.id
_entity.type
_entity.pdbx_description
1 polymer ?
#
loop_
_entity_poly.entity_id
_entity_poly.type
_entity_poly.pdbx_seq_one_letter_code
_entity_poly.pdbx_strand_id
1 'polypeptide(L)'
;ARAADRVADWTDTAVLFISPHRGAAEIGALATRQPERPAVLFRELTKTYETAIRGTLRSLAEQLAQDRPKGEWTLVLGPVAANADESERLHTAVEEAQAAVADGQSPRQAAFAVAERLGVPGRRVYRELLRHLSRDGHDD
;
A
#
# COMPACT_ATOMS: atom_id res chain seq x y z
N ALA A 1 -9.55 7.65 -20.87
CA ALA A 1 -9.44 7.50 -19.41
C ALA A 1 -8.13 8.13 -18.96
N ARG A 2 -8.12 8.93 -17.89
CA ARG A 2 -6.89 9.50 -17.31
C ARG A 2 -6.05 8.38 -16.70
N ALA A 3 -4.74 8.60 -16.52
CA ALA A 3 -3.88 7.58 -15.91
C ALA A 3 -4.34 7.26 -14.47
N ALA A 4 -4.77 8.29 -13.73
CA ALA A 4 -5.40 8.18 -12.42
C ALA A 4 -6.57 7.19 -12.39
N ASP A 5 -7.44 7.20 -13.41
CA ASP A 5 -8.65 6.36 -13.43
C ASP A 5 -8.32 4.86 -13.41
N ARG A 6 -7.22 4.49 -14.07
CA ARG A 6 -6.81 3.08 -14.20
C ARG A 6 -6.12 2.55 -12.94
N VAL A 7 -5.39 3.41 -12.22
CA VAL A 7 -4.59 2.98 -11.05
C VAL A 7 -5.33 3.15 -9.73
N ALA A 8 -6.42 3.91 -9.70
CA ALA A 8 -7.19 4.11 -8.48
C ALA A 8 -7.60 2.77 -7.87
N ASP A 9 -8.09 1.83 -8.68
CA ASP A 9 -8.57 0.53 -8.18
C ASP A 9 -7.44 -0.48 -7.90
N TRP A 10 -6.17 -0.10 -8.10
CA TRP A 10 -5.05 -0.97 -7.75
C TRP A 10 -4.86 -0.98 -6.23
N THR A 11 -4.94 -2.16 -5.64
CA THR A 11 -4.86 -2.38 -4.19
C THR A 11 -3.42 -2.38 -3.67
N ASP A 12 -2.47 -2.83 -4.49
CA ASP A 12 -1.05 -2.85 -4.17
C ASP A 12 -0.36 -1.48 -4.37
N THR A 13 0.89 -1.39 -3.91
CA THR A 13 1.75 -0.23 -4.17
C THR A 13 1.92 -0.01 -5.68
N ALA A 14 1.74 1.23 -6.12
CA ALA A 14 1.91 1.63 -7.52
C ALA A 14 2.89 2.80 -7.63
N VAL A 15 3.71 2.81 -8.68
CA VAL A 15 4.63 3.92 -8.99
C VAL A 15 4.19 4.56 -10.29
N LEU A 16 3.94 5.87 -10.24
CA LEU A 16 3.51 6.67 -11.38
C LEU A 16 4.55 7.74 -11.69
N PHE A 17 5.04 7.74 -12.92
CA PHE A 17 5.78 8.88 -13.47
C PHE A 17 4.79 9.88 -14.05
N ILE A 18 4.76 11.09 -13.48
CA ILE A 18 3.78 12.11 -13.85
C ILE A 18 4.48 13.36 -14.36
N SER A 19 4.01 13.88 -15.48
CA SER A 19 4.46 15.18 -15.97
C SER A 19 4.03 16.29 -15.01
N PRO A 20 4.90 17.26 -14.65
CA PRO A 20 4.57 18.36 -13.75
C PRO A 20 3.33 19.15 -14.19
N HIS A 21 3.12 19.30 -15.50
CA HIS A 21 1.96 20.02 -16.05
C HIS A 21 0.62 19.35 -15.73
N ARG A 22 0.62 18.02 -15.52
CA ARG A 22 -0.58 17.22 -15.25
C ARG A 22 -0.63 16.70 -13.83
N GLY A 23 0.48 16.74 -13.08
CA GLY A 23 0.63 16.15 -11.77
C GLY A 23 -0.44 16.57 -10.77
N ALA A 24 -0.68 17.87 -10.64
CA ALA A 24 -1.71 18.38 -9.73
C ALA A 24 -3.12 17.88 -10.08
N ALA A 25 -3.45 17.81 -11.38
CA ALA A 25 -4.76 17.35 -11.83
C ALA A 25 -4.93 15.82 -11.67
N GLU A 26 -3.89 15.04 -11.91
CA GLU A 26 -3.91 13.58 -11.73
C GLU A 26 -3.98 13.21 -10.24
N ILE A 27 -3.18 13.87 -9.39
CA ILE A 27 -3.21 13.66 -7.93
C ILE A 27 -4.56 14.10 -7.34
N GLY A 28 -5.12 15.22 -7.79
CA GLY A 28 -6.46 15.65 -7.37
C GLY A 28 -7.57 14.67 -7.77
N ALA A 29 -7.49 14.07 -8.96
CA ALA A 29 -8.43 13.03 -9.38
C ALA A 29 -8.32 11.76 -8.51
N LEU A 30 -7.10 11.34 -8.17
CA LEU A 30 -6.87 10.23 -7.25
C LEU A 30 -7.38 10.55 -5.84
N ALA A 31 -7.12 11.76 -5.34
CA ALA A 31 -7.56 12.21 -4.01
C ALA A 31 -9.10 12.26 -3.88
N THR A 32 -9.82 12.52 -4.98
CA THR A 32 -11.29 12.49 -4.97
C THR A 32 -11.83 11.07 -4.72
N ARG A 33 -11.12 10.03 -5.20
CA ARG A 33 -11.54 8.63 -5.07
C ARG A 33 -11.01 7.98 -3.80
N GLN A 34 -9.78 8.31 -3.41
CA GLN A 34 -9.06 7.66 -2.31
C GLN A 34 -8.31 8.69 -1.47
N PRO A 35 -9.02 9.64 -0.83
CA PRO A 35 -8.39 10.78 -0.17
C PRO A 35 -7.38 10.37 0.90
N GLU A 36 -7.67 9.29 1.63
CA GLU A 36 -6.85 8.79 2.74
C GLU A 36 -5.76 7.79 2.32
N ARG A 37 -5.65 7.46 1.03
CA ARG A 37 -4.63 6.52 0.58
C ARG A 37 -3.23 7.13 0.83
N PRO A 38 -2.33 6.42 1.52
CA PRO A 38 -0.97 6.87 1.73
C PRO A 38 -0.26 7.05 0.40
N ALA A 39 0.51 8.13 0.27
CA ALA A 39 1.29 8.38 -0.93
C ALA A 39 2.56 9.19 -0.63
N VAL A 40 3.53 9.11 -1.54
CA VAL A 40 4.76 9.90 -1.52
C VAL A 40 4.97 10.54 -2.88
N LEU A 41 5.15 11.85 -2.91
CA LEU A 41 5.54 12.60 -4.11
C LEU A 41 7.04 12.91 -4.05
N PHE A 42 7.78 12.33 -4.97
CA PHE A 42 9.18 12.65 -5.21
C PHE A 42 9.31 13.69 -6.31
N ARG A 43 10.24 14.63 -6.11
CA ARG A 43 10.56 15.70 -7.05
C ARG A 43 12.04 15.71 -7.37
N GLU A 44 12.36 15.88 -8.65
CA GLU A 44 13.73 16.11 -9.16
C GLU A 44 14.75 15.06 -8.67
N LEU A 45 14.47 13.77 -8.88
CA LEU A 45 15.28 12.61 -8.47
C LEU A 45 16.75 12.58 -8.98
N THR A 46 17.20 13.61 -9.70
CA THR A 46 18.55 13.72 -10.29
C THR A 46 19.30 15.01 -9.94
N LYS A 47 18.72 15.93 -9.14
CA LYS A 47 19.37 17.18 -8.74
C LYS A 47 19.60 17.24 -7.23
N THR A 48 20.54 18.07 -6.79
CA THR A 48 20.95 18.30 -5.39
C THR A 48 19.80 18.70 -4.42
N TYR A 49 18.58 18.90 -4.92
CA TYR A 49 17.39 19.33 -4.18
C TYR A 49 16.24 18.31 -4.23
N GLU A 50 16.55 17.02 -4.10
CA GLU A 50 15.52 15.98 -3.99
C GLU A 50 14.57 16.30 -2.83
N THR A 51 13.27 16.35 -3.11
CA THR A 51 12.25 16.53 -2.08
C THR A 51 11.26 15.38 -2.15
N ALA A 52 11.07 14.70 -1.01
CA ALA A 52 10.07 13.65 -0.83
C ALA A 52 8.98 14.15 0.13
N ILE A 53 7.79 14.37 -0.41
CA ILE A 53 6.63 14.80 0.37
C ILE A 53 5.78 13.57 0.66
N ARG A 54 5.65 13.21 1.94
CA ARG A 54 4.84 12.08 2.39
C ARG A 54 3.52 12.58 2.95
N GLY A 55 2.43 11.87 2.68
CA GLY A 55 1.12 12.20 3.21
C GLY A 55 0.02 11.32 2.64
N THR A 56 -1.22 11.79 2.73
CA THR A 56 -2.34 11.19 2.02
C THR A 56 -2.51 11.84 0.66
N LEU A 57 -3.24 11.21 -0.25
CA LEU A 57 -3.57 11.84 -1.53
C LEU A 57 -4.25 13.20 -1.36
N ARG A 58 -5.10 13.34 -0.33
CA ARG A 58 -5.73 14.62 0.04
C ARG A 58 -4.69 15.68 0.40
N SER A 59 -3.79 15.38 1.34
CA SER A 59 -2.80 16.37 1.79
C SER A 59 -1.85 16.78 0.67
N LEU A 60 -1.47 15.84 -0.20
CA LEU A 60 -0.64 16.13 -1.37
C LEU A 60 -1.39 17.01 -2.39
N ALA A 61 -2.67 16.76 -2.63
CA ALA A 61 -3.48 17.58 -3.53
C ALA A 61 -3.64 19.02 -3.01
N GLU A 62 -3.88 19.19 -1.70
CA GLU A 62 -3.96 20.50 -1.04
C GLU A 62 -2.65 21.28 -1.14
N GLN A 63 -1.52 20.61 -0.89
CA GLN A 63 -0.20 21.24 -0.99
C GLN A 63 0.13 21.70 -2.42
N LEU A 64 -0.23 20.89 -3.44
CA LEU A 64 -0.02 21.22 -4.84
C LEU A 64 -0.96 22.32 -5.37
N ALA A 65 -2.05 22.61 -4.66
CA ALA A 65 -2.90 23.75 -4.97
C ALA A 65 -2.23 25.09 -4.56
N GLN A 66 -1.37 25.06 -3.55
CA GLN A 66 -0.67 26.23 -2.99
C GLN A 66 0.66 26.50 -3.70
N ASP A 67 1.37 25.45 -4.14
CA ASP A 67 2.62 25.55 -4.88
C ASP A 67 2.54 24.67 -6.14
N ARG A 68 2.84 25.23 -7.32
CA ARG A 68 2.93 24.49 -8.59
C ARG A 68 4.38 24.37 -9.03
N PRO A 69 5.14 23.45 -8.42
CA PRO A 69 6.54 23.33 -8.72
C PRO A 69 6.81 22.78 -10.12
N LYS A 70 7.97 23.12 -10.69
CA LYS A 70 8.46 22.57 -11.96
C LYS A 70 9.24 21.27 -11.72
N GLY A 71 9.61 20.56 -12.78
CA GLY A 71 10.49 19.38 -12.73
C GLY A 71 9.76 18.03 -12.85
N GLU A 72 10.51 16.94 -12.92
CA GLU A 72 9.95 15.58 -13.03
C GLU A 72 9.38 15.10 -11.69
N TRP A 73 8.18 14.51 -11.73
CA TRP A 73 7.49 14.01 -10.53
C TRP A 73 7.32 12.50 -10.59
N THR A 74 7.58 11.85 -9.47
CA THR A 74 7.25 10.44 -9.26
C THR A 74 6.31 10.31 -8.07
N LEU A 75 5.12 9.79 -8.30
CA LEU A 75 4.15 9.51 -7.24
C LEU A 75 4.20 8.03 -6.90
N VAL A 76 4.47 7.71 -5.65
CA VAL A 76 4.34 6.36 -5.10
C VAL A 76 3.05 6.29 -4.32
N LEU A 77 2.10 5.49 -4.78
CA LEU A 77 0.88 5.16 -4.06
C LEU A 77 1.16 4.00 -3.13
N GLY A 78 0.88 4.17 -1.84
CA GLY A 78 0.83 3.06 -0.90
C GLY A 78 -0.32 2.10 -1.25
N PRO A 79 -0.40 0.93 -0.59
CA PRO A 79 -1.54 0.05 -0.73
C PRO A 79 -2.82 0.76 -0.29
N VAL A 80 -3.95 0.37 -0.87
CA VAL A 80 -5.26 0.80 -0.35
C VAL A 80 -5.39 0.25 1.06
N ALA A 81 -5.84 1.07 2.01
CA ALA A 81 -6.13 0.59 3.35
C ALA A 81 -7.17 -0.54 3.24
N ALA A 82 -6.85 -1.70 3.81
CA ALA A 82 -7.79 -2.78 3.89
C ALA A 82 -9.07 -2.28 4.56
N ASN A 83 -10.23 -2.56 3.96
CA ASN A 83 -11.48 -2.27 4.63
C ASN A 83 -11.61 -3.13 5.89
N ALA A 84 -12.57 -2.79 6.76
CA ALA A 84 -12.78 -3.49 8.03
C ALA A 84 -12.93 -5.01 7.81
N ASP A 85 -13.73 -5.40 6.82
CA ASP A 85 -13.97 -6.80 6.48
C ASP A 85 -12.71 -7.54 6.04
N GLU A 86 -11.85 -6.93 5.22
CA GLU A 86 -10.58 -7.55 4.81
C GLU A 86 -9.62 -7.66 6.00
N SER A 87 -9.63 -6.68 6.91
CA SER A 87 -8.81 -6.72 8.12
C SER A 87 -9.23 -7.84 9.06
N GLU A 88 -10.54 -8.06 9.23
CA GLU A 88 -11.09 -9.18 9.99
C GLU A 88 -10.73 -10.52 9.33
N ARG A 89 -10.95 -10.67 8.02
CA ARG A 89 -10.57 -11.90 7.29
C ARG A 89 -9.07 -12.17 7.35
N LEU A 90 -8.23 -11.14 7.30
CA LEU A 90 -6.79 -11.28 7.45
C LEU A 90 -6.42 -11.78 8.85
N HIS A 91 -7.08 -11.26 9.89
CA HIS A 91 -6.84 -11.68 11.26
C HIS A 91 -7.18 -13.17 11.43
N THR A 92 -8.38 -13.59 11.02
CA THR A 92 -8.78 -15.01 11.00
C THR A 92 -7.80 -15.86 10.19
N ALA A 93 -7.33 -15.34 9.05
CA ALA A 93 -6.39 -16.06 8.20
C ALA A 93 -5.04 -16.32 8.87
N VAL A 94 -4.57 -15.38 9.69
CA VAL A 94 -3.32 -15.54 10.44
C VAL A 94 -3.50 -16.56 11.56
N GLU A 95 -4.60 -16.51 12.30
CA GLU A 95 -4.89 -17.46 13.39
C GLU A 95 -4.99 -18.91 12.89
N GLU A 96 -5.74 -19.13 11.81
CA GLU A 96 -5.86 -20.46 11.21
C GLU A 96 -4.52 -20.94 10.63
N ALA A 97 -3.71 -20.04 10.07
CA ALA A 97 -2.38 -20.40 9.58
C ALA A 97 -1.40 -20.73 10.72
N GLN A 98 -1.52 -20.09 11.89
CA GLN A 98 -0.75 -20.45 13.09
C GLN A 98 -1.10 -21.86 13.56
N ALA A 99 -2.39 -22.20 13.64
CA ALA A 99 -2.84 -23.54 14.02
C ALA A 99 -2.29 -24.61 13.05
N ALA A 100 -2.37 -24.35 11.75
CA ALA A 100 -1.83 -25.24 10.74
C ALA A 100 -0.30 -25.43 10.82
N VAL A 101 0.45 -24.38 11.20
CA VAL A 101 1.89 -24.49 11.47
C VAL A 101 2.16 -25.34 12.71
N ALA A 102 1.37 -25.18 13.78
CA ALA A 102 1.47 -26.01 14.97
C ALA A 102 1.20 -27.50 14.67
N ASP A 103 0.34 -27.77 13.68
CA ASP A 103 0.07 -29.12 13.15
C ASP A 103 1.16 -29.65 12.19
N GLY A 104 2.26 -28.92 12.03
CA GLY A 104 3.44 -29.35 11.27
C GLY A 104 3.48 -28.91 9.81
N GLN A 105 2.55 -28.06 9.35
CA GLN A 105 2.65 -27.47 8.02
C GLN A 105 3.77 -26.42 7.96
N SER A 106 4.39 -26.26 6.79
CA SER A 106 5.31 -25.15 6.60
C SER A 106 4.56 -23.81 6.67
N PRO A 107 5.13 -22.73 7.26
CA PRO A 107 4.48 -21.43 7.34
C PRO A 107 3.99 -20.88 6.00
N ARG A 108 4.72 -21.18 4.92
CA ARG A 108 4.32 -20.81 3.57
C ARG A 108 3.06 -21.56 3.13
N GLN A 109 3.01 -22.88 3.28
CA GLN A 109 1.86 -23.66 2.86
C GLN A 109 0.60 -23.25 3.64
N ALA A 110 0.71 -23.15 4.96
CA ALA A 110 -0.39 -22.73 5.83
C ALA A 110 -0.94 -21.35 5.43
N ALA A 111 -0.07 -20.35 5.27
CA ALA A 111 -0.47 -19.00 4.90
C ALA A 111 -1.18 -18.93 3.54
N PHE A 112 -0.67 -19.62 2.52
CA PHE A 112 -1.27 -19.55 1.18
C PHE A 112 -2.58 -20.35 1.07
N ALA A 113 -2.69 -21.51 1.73
CA ALA A 113 -3.92 -22.31 1.74
C ALA A 113 -5.08 -21.58 2.41
N VAL A 114 -4.84 -20.97 3.56
CA VAL A 114 -5.87 -20.21 4.29
C VAL A 114 -6.24 -18.92 3.55
N ALA A 115 -5.26 -18.22 2.99
CA ALA A 115 -5.47 -17.00 2.23
C ALA A 115 -6.40 -17.19 1.03
N GLU A 116 -6.26 -18.32 0.31
CA GLU A 116 -7.13 -18.69 -0.79
C GLU A 116 -8.58 -18.89 -0.33
N ARG A 117 -8.79 -19.63 0.77
CA ARG A 117 -10.13 -19.88 1.32
C ARG A 117 -10.82 -18.62 1.82
N LEU A 118 -10.08 -17.70 2.45
CA LEU A 118 -10.63 -16.48 3.05
C LEU A 118 -10.58 -15.27 2.11
N GLY A 119 -10.09 -15.43 0.88
CA GLY A 119 -10.06 -14.36 -0.11
C GLY A 119 -9.19 -13.16 0.32
N VAL A 120 -8.06 -13.41 0.98
CA VAL A 120 -7.10 -12.37 1.39
C VAL A 120 -5.75 -12.56 0.69
N PRO A 121 -4.91 -11.52 0.57
CA PRO A 121 -3.62 -11.67 -0.09
C PRO A 121 -2.67 -12.61 0.69
N GLY A 122 -2.31 -13.76 0.13
CA GLY A 122 -1.46 -14.75 0.82
C GLY A 122 -0.08 -14.26 1.25
N ARG A 123 0.50 -13.31 0.50
CA ARG A 123 1.75 -12.63 0.91
C ARG A 123 1.59 -11.79 2.19
N ARG A 124 0.38 -11.25 2.43
CA ARG A 124 0.07 -10.47 3.63
C ARG A 124 -0.09 -11.40 4.83
N VAL A 125 -0.85 -12.49 4.68
CA VAL A 125 -0.97 -13.56 5.70
C VAL A 125 0.41 -14.09 6.08
N TYR A 126 1.23 -14.47 5.09
CA TYR A 126 2.57 -15.01 5.34
C TYR A 126 3.48 -14.04 6.11
N ARG A 127 3.44 -12.75 5.76
CA ARG A 127 4.24 -11.73 6.43
C ARG A 127 3.82 -11.53 7.89
N GLU A 128 2.52 -11.44 8.15
CA GLU A 128 2.02 -11.29 9.53
C GLU A 128 2.27 -12.56 10.33
N LEU A 129 2.04 -13.76 9.75
CA LEU A 129 2.34 -15.04 10.38
C LEU A 129 3.80 -15.12 10.85
N LEU A 130 4.77 -14.75 10.00
CA LEU A 130 6.17 -14.74 10.40
C LEU A 130 6.46 -13.75 11.55
N ARG A 131 5.76 -12.62 11.63
CA ARG A 131 5.91 -11.67 12.75
C ARG A 131 5.41 -12.26 14.06
N HIS A 132 4.33 -13.03 14.02
CA HIS A 132 3.80 -13.73 15.20
C HIS A 132 4.75 -14.84 15.66
N LEU A 133 5.15 -15.73 14.75
CA LEU A 133 6.08 -16.82 15.07
C LEU A 133 7.44 -16.31 15.57
N SER A 134 7.90 -15.14 15.13
CA SER A 134 9.14 -14.54 15.63
C SER A 134 9.02 -13.97 17.05
N ARG A 135 7.81 -13.64 17.51
CA ARG A 135 7.57 -13.14 18.88
C ARG A 135 7.47 -14.27 19.88
N ASP A 136 6.85 -15.38 19.49
CA ASP A 136 6.67 -16.56 20.35
C ASP A 136 8.01 -17.28 20.63
N GLY A 137 9.05 -17.04 19.82
CA GLY A 137 10.39 -17.60 20.01
C GLY A 137 11.36 -16.78 20.88
N HIS A 138 10.91 -15.71 21.54
CA HIS A 138 11.73 -14.85 22.42
C HIS A 138 11.35 -14.92 23.91
N ASP A 139 10.43 -15.82 24.28
CA ASP A 139 9.91 -15.98 25.65
C ASP A 139 10.39 -17.26 26.38
N ASP A 140 11.46 -17.91 25.89
CA ASP A 140 12.21 -18.99 26.59
C ASP A 140 13.66 -18.55 26.88
#